data_AF-A0A6A5YNC1-F1
#
_entry.id   AF-A0A6A5YNC1-F1
#
_cell.length_a   1.000
_cell.length_b   1.000
_cell.length_c   1.000
_cell.angle_alpha   90.00
_cell.angle_beta   90.00
_cell.angle_gamma   90.00
#
_symmetry.space_group_name_H-M   'P 1'
#
loop_
_entity.id
_entity.type
_entity.pdbx_description
1 polymer ?
#
loop_
_entity_poly.entity_id
_entity_poly.type
_entity_poly.pdbx_seq_one_letter_code
_entity_poly.pdbx_strand_id
1 'polypeptide(L)'
;DWTPTRTATRIPKPKDDEDSFFAETLGTQRTIRQCLTLRPTKGADEHPEVREVRTLLDLGSGMNGHPNVCHGGFVATMLDEILGVLVQLILEKKLKSRLHEGGNVFTAYLTTNYKKPTPTPSIVLCTAKFDRQERNKIYVVGSIEDGMGTVYATGEGMFVHVK
;
A
#
# COMPACT_ATOMS: atom_id res chain seq x y z
N ASP A 1 15.93 -12.23 -2.18
CA ASP A 1 15.04 -12.88 -1.19
C ASP A 1 14.02 -11.91 -0.65
N TRP A 2 12.83 -12.42 -0.34
CA TRP A 2 11.68 -11.68 0.18
C TRP A 2 11.31 -12.23 1.55
N THR A 3 10.98 -11.34 2.49
CA THR A 3 10.55 -11.72 3.84
C THR A 3 9.18 -11.10 4.13
N PRO A 4 8.24 -11.88 4.69
CA PRO A 4 6.97 -11.33 5.17
C PRO A 4 7.19 -10.19 6.16
N THR A 5 6.38 -9.15 6.04
CA THR A 5 6.34 -8.03 6.98
C THR A 5 4.90 -7.73 7.36
N ARG A 6 4.74 -7.15 8.55
CA ARG A 6 3.41 -6.81 9.07
C ARG A 6 2.80 -5.67 8.24
N THR A 7 1.55 -5.84 7.83
CA THR A 7 0.72 -4.76 7.29
C THR A 7 -0.11 -4.20 8.44
N ALA A 8 0.34 -3.12 9.09
CA ALA A 8 -0.25 -2.62 10.32
C ALA A 8 -1.72 -2.20 10.16
N THR A 9 -2.04 -1.62 9.00
CA THR A 9 -3.37 -1.16 8.57
C THR A 9 -4.41 -2.27 8.38
N ARG A 10 -3.96 -3.54 8.40
CA ARG A 10 -4.82 -4.73 8.32
C ARG A 10 -5.15 -5.33 9.67
N ILE A 11 -4.79 -4.65 10.76
CA ILE A 11 -5.01 -5.12 12.14
C ILE A 11 -5.83 -4.06 12.87
N PRO A 12 -7.05 -4.38 13.35
CA PRO A 12 -7.87 -3.43 14.08
C PRO A 12 -7.13 -2.85 15.29
N LYS A 13 -7.28 -1.54 15.50
CA LYS A 13 -6.65 -0.79 16.60
C LYS A 13 -7.72 -0.40 17.62
N PRO A 14 -7.88 -1.15 18.73
CA PRO A 14 -9.02 -0.98 19.66
C PRO A 14 -9.05 0.35 20.43
N LYS A 15 -8.06 1.22 20.25
CA LYS A 15 -7.88 2.44 21.05
C LYS A 15 -8.38 3.70 20.37
N ASP A 16 -8.34 3.77 19.05
CA ASP A 16 -8.52 5.03 18.29
C ASP A 16 -9.11 4.86 16.88
N ASP A 17 -9.63 3.67 16.54
CA ASP A 17 -10.26 3.34 15.24
C ASP A 17 -9.39 3.63 14.01
N GLU A 18 -8.09 3.89 14.22
CA GLU A 18 -7.12 4.11 13.17
C GLU A 18 -7.06 2.86 12.29
N ASP A 19 -6.98 3.07 10.97
CA ASP A 19 -7.01 2.03 9.94
C ASP A 19 -8.30 1.19 9.83
N SER A 20 -9.38 1.54 10.54
CA SER A 20 -10.68 0.82 10.47
C SER A 20 -11.22 0.63 9.04
N PHE A 21 -10.91 1.55 8.12
CA PHE A 21 -11.25 1.38 6.71
C PHE A 21 -10.61 0.13 6.09
N PHE A 22 -9.32 -0.12 6.32
CA PHE A 22 -8.64 -1.30 5.80
C PHE A 22 -8.78 -2.51 6.70
N ALA A 23 -8.70 -2.35 8.01
CA ALA A 23 -8.74 -3.44 8.97
C ALA A 23 -10.13 -4.08 9.06
N GLU A 24 -11.20 -3.30 8.88
CA GLU A 24 -12.57 -3.76 9.12
C GLU A 24 -13.44 -3.64 7.88
N THR A 25 -13.62 -2.43 7.34
CA THR A 25 -14.54 -2.19 6.19
C THR A 25 -14.09 -2.98 4.95
N LEU A 26 -12.80 -2.93 4.65
CA LEU A 26 -12.18 -3.71 3.56
C LEU A 26 -11.63 -5.07 4.06
N GLY A 27 -11.84 -5.42 5.32
CA GLY A 27 -11.34 -6.62 5.99
C GLY A 27 -12.28 -7.83 5.95
N THR A 28 -13.09 -7.99 4.90
CA THR A 28 -14.17 -8.98 4.87
C THR A 28 -13.97 -10.06 3.80
N GLN A 29 -14.72 -11.17 3.90
CA GLN A 29 -14.75 -12.22 2.87
C GLN A 29 -15.29 -11.74 1.51
N ARG A 30 -15.99 -10.59 1.48
CA ARG A 30 -16.53 -9.97 0.28
C ARG A 30 -15.54 -8.97 -0.33
N THR A 31 -14.58 -8.46 0.42
CA THR A 31 -13.73 -7.31 0.04
C THR A 31 -12.27 -7.76 -0.11
N ILE A 32 -11.35 -7.42 0.79
CA ILE A 32 -9.99 -7.99 0.78
C ILE A 32 -9.98 -9.18 1.74
N ARG A 33 -9.96 -10.39 1.18
CA ARG A 33 -10.03 -11.65 1.92
C ARG A 33 -8.72 -11.97 2.63
N GLN A 34 -7.61 -11.77 1.94
CA GLN A 34 -6.26 -12.04 2.43
C GLN A 34 -5.31 -10.94 1.95
N CYS A 35 -4.31 -10.63 2.77
CA CYS A 35 -3.27 -9.65 2.48
C CYS A 35 -1.92 -10.19 2.98
N LEU A 36 -0.94 -10.28 2.08
CA LEU A 36 0.44 -10.66 2.41
C LEU A 36 1.40 -9.60 1.85
N THR A 37 2.04 -8.85 2.74
CA THR A 37 3.08 -7.89 2.36
C THR A 37 4.47 -8.50 2.56
N LEU A 38 5.31 -8.32 1.55
CA LEU A 38 6.69 -8.76 1.49
C LEU A 38 7.59 -7.54 1.30
N ARG A 39 8.74 -7.56 1.97
CA ARG A 39 9.84 -6.62 1.74
C ARG A 39 11.11 -7.38 1.36
N PRO A 40 12.08 -6.75 0.70
CA PRO A 40 13.40 -7.33 0.49
C PRO A 40 14.01 -7.81 1.83
N THR A 41 14.52 -9.03 1.86
CA THR A 41 15.16 -9.61 3.06
C THR A 41 16.40 -8.80 3.46
N LYS A 42 17.17 -8.37 2.47
CA LYS A 42 18.30 -7.45 2.65
C LYS A 42 17.85 -6.05 2.24
N GLY A 43 18.07 -5.07 3.12
CA GLY A 43 17.87 -3.67 2.77
C GLY A 43 18.91 -3.20 1.75
N ALA A 44 18.64 -2.07 1.11
CA ALA A 44 19.62 -1.36 0.31
C ALA A 44 20.76 -0.82 1.19
N ASP A 45 21.95 -0.67 0.59
CA ASP A 45 23.13 -0.09 1.26
C ASP A 45 23.00 1.43 1.49
N GLU A 46 22.03 2.05 0.81
CA GLU A 46 21.71 3.48 0.93
C GLU A 46 20.33 3.71 1.57
N HIS A 47 20.13 4.90 2.13
CA HIS A 47 18.84 5.28 2.69
C HIS A 47 17.83 5.71 1.60
N PRO A 48 16.55 5.29 1.69
CA PRO A 48 16.02 4.37 2.70
C PRO A 48 16.38 2.90 2.41
N GLU A 49 16.58 2.10 3.47
CA GLU A 49 16.95 0.69 3.34
C GLU A 49 15.85 -0.14 2.67
N VAL A 50 14.58 0.18 2.93
CA VAL A 50 13.43 -0.44 2.28
C VAL A 50 12.97 0.49 1.14
N ARG A 51 13.17 0.05 -0.10
CA ARG A 51 12.84 0.81 -1.31
C ARG A 51 11.73 0.20 -2.14
N GLU A 52 11.28 -0.99 -1.79
CA GLU A 52 10.21 -1.70 -2.48
C GLU A 52 9.44 -2.55 -1.49
N VAL A 53 8.13 -2.64 -1.68
CA VAL A 53 7.28 -3.68 -1.08
C VAL A 53 6.41 -4.30 -2.16
N ARG A 54 6.06 -5.56 -1.92
CA ARG A 54 5.10 -6.30 -2.73
C ARG A 54 4.00 -6.81 -1.84
N THR A 55 2.76 -6.53 -2.19
CA THR A 55 1.59 -6.95 -1.45
C THR A 55 0.68 -7.77 -2.35
N LEU A 56 0.44 -9.02 -1.96
CA LEU A 56 -0.58 -9.85 -2.59
C LEU A 56 -1.92 -9.58 -1.90
N LEU A 57 -2.93 -9.24 -2.68
CA LEU A 57 -4.30 -9.03 -2.20
C LEU A 57 -5.24 -10.03 -2.88
N ASP A 58 -5.94 -10.84 -2.07
CA ASP A 58 -7.04 -11.69 -2.54
C ASP A 58 -8.35 -10.88 -2.49
N LEU A 59 -8.84 -10.51 -3.67
CA LEU A 59 -10.01 -9.67 -3.87
C LEU A 59 -11.28 -10.51 -4.02
N GLY A 60 -12.28 -10.19 -3.22
CA GLY A 60 -13.66 -10.59 -3.44
C GLY A 60 -14.39 -9.69 -4.45
N SER A 61 -15.69 -9.96 -4.64
CA SER A 61 -16.55 -9.25 -5.59
C SER A 61 -17.35 -8.09 -4.96
N GLY A 62 -17.10 -7.76 -3.70
CA GLY A 62 -17.78 -6.70 -2.95
C GLY A 62 -17.35 -5.28 -3.32
N MET A 63 -16.36 -5.15 -4.20
CA MET A 63 -15.78 -3.87 -4.64
C MET A 63 -15.95 -3.65 -6.14
N ASN A 64 -16.97 -4.26 -6.75
CA ASN A 64 -17.22 -4.18 -8.18
C ASN A 64 -17.85 -2.84 -8.57
N GLY A 65 -17.36 -2.23 -9.66
CA GLY A 65 -18.03 -1.09 -10.33
C GLY A 65 -18.84 -1.52 -11.55
N HIS A 66 -18.52 -2.68 -12.11
CA HIS A 66 -19.21 -3.35 -13.21
C HIS A 66 -19.13 -4.87 -12.97
N PRO A 67 -20.01 -5.72 -13.53
CA PRO A 67 -19.88 -7.17 -13.40
C PRO A 67 -18.45 -7.67 -13.62
N ASN A 68 -17.90 -8.35 -12.61
CA ASN A 68 -16.55 -8.93 -12.58
C ASN A 68 -15.38 -7.94 -12.75
N VAL A 69 -15.62 -6.63 -12.58
CA VAL A 69 -14.60 -5.59 -12.68
C VAL A 69 -14.58 -4.74 -11.41
N CYS A 70 -13.39 -4.63 -10.83
CA CYS A 70 -13.14 -3.81 -9.67
C CYS A 70 -13.45 -2.32 -9.94
N HIS A 71 -14.09 -1.65 -8.98
CA HIS A 71 -14.39 -0.23 -9.09
C HIS A 71 -13.09 0.59 -9.15
N GLY A 72 -13.00 1.54 -10.08
CA GLY A 72 -11.78 2.37 -10.23
C GLY A 72 -11.38 3.09 -8.95
N GLY A 73 -12.35 3.58 -8.19
CA GLY A 73 -12.10 4.17 -6.86
C GLY A 73 -11.39 3.22 -5.90
N PHE A 74 -11.74 1.92 -5.88
CA PHE A 74 -11.06 0.94 -5.02
C PHE A 74 -9.66 0.58 -5.57
N VAL A 75 -9.46 0.61 -6.88
CA VAL A 75 -8.13 0.48 -7.48
C VAL A 75 -7.21 1.63 -7.05
N ALA A 76 -7.70 2.87 -7.01
CA ALA A 76 -6.96 4.01 -6.46
C ALA A 76 -6.71 3.84 -4.95
N THR A 77 -7.70 3.37 -4.19
CA THR A 77 -7.55 3.04 -2.76
C THR A 77 -6.46 1.99 -2.51
N MET A 78 -6.38 0.92 -3.32
CA MET A 78 -5.31 -0.07 -3.21
C MET A 78 -3.93 0.54 -3.49
N LEU A 79 -3.82 1.45 -4.46
CA LEU A 79 -2.57 2.16 -4.74
C LEU A 79 -2.16 3.06 -3.58
N ASP A 80 -3.08 3.86 -3.03
CA ASP A 80 -2.79 4.72 -1.87
C ASP A 80 -2.24 3.91 -0.69
N GLU A 81 -2.91 2.81 -0.38
CA GLU A 81 -2.56 1.91 0.73
C GLU A 81 -1.16 1.31 0.59
N ILE A 82 -0.85 0.69 -0.54
CA ILE A 82 0.45 0.01 -0.72
C ILE A 82 1.61 1.00 -0.77
N LEU A 83 1.36 2.21 -1.28
CA LEU A 83 2.31 3.31 -1.23
C LEU A 83 2.53 3.77 0.22
N GLY A 84 1.45 3.90 1.00
CA GLY A 84 1.49 4.22 2.42
C GLY A 84 2.23 3.17 3.27
N VAL A 85 2.02 1.87 2.99
CA VAL A 85 2.73 0.76 3.65
C VAL A 85 4.24 0.88 3.42
N LEU A 86 4.69 1.20 2.20
CA LEU A 86 6.11 1.44 1.94
C LEU A 86 6.63 2.63 2.75
N VAL A 87 5.90 3.74 2.74
CA VAL A 87 6.29 4.96 3.46
C VAL A 87 6.38 4.71 4.97
N GLN A 88 5.48 3.92 5.54
CA GLN A 88 5.54 3.51 6.94
C GLN A 88 6.84 2.76 7.24
N LEU A 89 7.21 1.77 6.43
CA LEU A 89 8.44 1.00 6.59
C LEU A 89 9.71 1.85 6.41
N ILE A 90 9.69 2.83 5.50
CA ILE A 90 10.78 3.81 5.33
C ILE A 90 11.00 4.61 6.63
N LEU A 91 9.92 4.93 7.35
CA LEU A 91 9.94 5.78 8.52
C LEU A 91 10.07 5.03 9.86
N GLU A 92 9.80 3.72 9.91
CA GLU A 92 9.81 2.92 11.14
C GLU A 92 11.10 3.07 11.98
N LYS A 93 12.29 3.15 11.36
CA LYS A 93 13.54 3.35 12.11
C LYS A 93 13.66 4.77 12.71
N LYS A 94 13.18 5.80 12.02
CA LYS A 94 13.16 7.18 12.54
C LYS A 94 12.19 7.30 13.72
N LEU A 95 11.03 6.66 13.63
CA LEU A 95 10.01 6.64 14.68
C LEU A 95 10.46 5.88 15.93
N LYS A 96 11.21 4.76 15.78
CA LYS A 96 11.78 4.04 16.93
C LYS A 96 12.84 4.83 17.70
N SER A 97 13.59 5.72 17.03
CA SER A 97 14.58 6.59 17.70
C SER A 97 13.97 7.78 18.43
N ARG A 98 12.76 8.21 18.05
CA ARG A 98 12.01 9.27 18.72
C ARG A 98 10.91 8.63 19.55
N LEU A 99 11.30 8.19 20.74
CA LEU A 99 10.35 7.86 21.80
C LEU A 99 9.30 9.00 21.87
N HIS A 100 8.06 8.71 21.45
CA HIS A 100 6.84 9.49 21.71
C HIS A 100 6.38 10.58 20.73
N GLU A 101 7.03 10.78 19.58
CA GLU A 101 6.45 11.61 18.50
C GLU A 101 6.03 10.70 17.34
N GLY A 102 4.77 10.24 17.38
CA GLY A 102 4.11 9.63 16.25
C GLY A 102 4.06 10.63 15.11
N GLY A 103 5.06 10.57 14.22
CA GLY A 103 5.12 11.40 13.04
C GLY A 103 3.92 11.10 12.15
N ASN A 104 3.00 12.05 12.03
CA ASN A 104 1.82 11.90 11.19
C ASN A 104 2.24 12.04 9.73
N VAL A 105 1.93 11.03 8.93
CA VAL A 105 2.24 11.01 7.50
C VAL A 105 0.95 10.94 6.73
N PHE A 106 0.78 11.84 5.76
CA PHE A 106 -0.44 11.96 4.98
C PHE A 106 -0.14 11.90 3.50
N THR A 107 -1.01 11.25 2.72
CA THR A 107 -1.03 11.38 1.27
C THR A 107 -1.38 12.83 0.91
N ALA A 108 -0.48 13.53 0.21
CA ALA A 108 -0.78 14.87 -0.31
C ALA A 108 -1.40 14.81 -1.71
N TYR A 109 -0.94 13.87 -2.54
CA TYR A 109 -1.57 13.57 -3.81
C TYR A 109 -1.34 12.10 -4.21
N LEU A 110 -2.25 11.60 -5.04
CA LEU A 110 -2.15 10.35 -5.75
C LEU A 110 -2.64 10.54 -7.19
N THR A 111 -1.79 10.27 -8.17
CA THR A 111 -2.16 10.20 -9.58
C THR A 111 -2.29 8.74 -9.98
N THR A 112 -3.46 8.34 -10.48
CA THR A 112 -3.74 6.97 -10.91
C THR A 112 -3.92 6.91 -12.43
N ASN A 113 -3.25 5.96 -13.07
CA ASN A 113 -3.41 5.64 -14.48
C ASN A 113 -4.00 4.24 -14.64
N TYR A 114 -5.27 4.16 -15.06
CA TYR A 114 -5.92 2.89 -15.37
C TYR A 114 -5.49 2.40 -16.75
N LYS A 115 -4.96 1.18 -16.83
CA LYS A 115 -4.45 0.57 -18.06
C LYS A 115 -5.37 -0.51 -18.60
N LYS A 116 -5.91 -1.35 -17.70
CA LYS A 116 -6.86 -2.43 -18.03
C LYS A 116 -7.86 -2.62 -16.88
N PRO A 117 -9.05 -3.19 -17.14
CA PRO A 117 -9.99 -3.56 -16.08
C PRO A 117 -9.34 -4.54 -15.08
N THR A 118 -9.37 -4.21 -13.79
CA THR A 118 -8.92 -5.13 -12.73
C THR A 118 -10.02 -6.17 -12.48
N PRO A 119 -9.76 -7.46 -12.68
CA PRO A 119 -10.78 -8.50 -12.54
C PRO A 119 -11.15 -8.74 -11.07
N THR A 120 -12.40 -9.12 -10.81
CA THR A 120 -12.86 -9.58 -9.49
C THR A 120 -13.82 -10.77 -9.62
N PRO A 121 -13.76 -11.77 -8.72
CA PRO A 121 -12.71 -11.97 -7.73
C PRO A 121 -11.37 -12.33 -8.39
N SER A 122 -10.26 -11.93 -7.79
CA SER A 122 -8.91 -12.26 -8.29
C SER A 122 -7.87 -12.05 -7.20
N ILE A 123 -6.68 -12.63 -7.39
CA ILE A 123 -5.49 -12.24 -6.62
C ILE A 123 -4.72 -11.25 -7.48
N VAL A 124 -4.35 -10.10 -6.90
CA VAL A 124 -3.51 -9.10 -7.54
C VAL A 124 -2.20 -8.94 -6.79
N LEU A 125 -1.14 -8.68 -7.55
CA LEU A 125 0.14 -8.23 -7.03
C LEU A 125 0.16 -6.71 -7.07
N CYS A 126 0.33 -6.09 -5.91
CA CYS A 126 0.55 -4.66 -5.78
C CYS A 126 2.02 -4.42 -5.45
N THR A 127 2.70 -3.58 -6.22
CA THR A 127 4.11 -3.22 -5.98
C THR A 127 4.20 -1.73 -5.68
N ALA A 128 4.89 -1.35 -4.61
CA ALA A 128 5.25 0.03 -4.33
C ALA A 128 6.76 0.19 -4.34
N LYS A 129 7.26 1.30 -4.88
CA LYS A 129 8.69 1.61 -4.97
C LYS A 129 8.97 3.04 -4.55
N PHE A 130 10.07 3.21 -3.85
CA PHE A 130 10.62 4.50 -3.49
C PHE A 130 11.21 5.15 -4.73
N ASP A 131 10.76 6.37 -5.02
CA ASP A 131 11.32 7.20 -6.08
C ASP A 131 12.40 8.12 -5.48
N ARG A 132 11.98 9.07 -4.63
CA ARG A 132 12.88 10.04 -4.00
C ARG A 132 12.30 10.64 -2.73
N GLN A 133 13.15 11.32 -1.96
CA GLN A 133 12.75 12.09 -0.78
C GLN A 133 13.28 13.53 -0.88
N GLU A 134 12.40 14.50 -0.66
CA GLU A 134 12.73 15.93 -0.62
C GLU A 134 12.25 16.52 0.71
N ARG A 135 13.18 16.79 1.63
CA ARG A 135 12.85 17.28 2.99
C ARG A 135 11.85 16.34 3.70
N ASN A 136 10.63 16.81 3.94
CA ASN A 136 9.54 16.07 4.59
C ASN A 136 8.57 15.41 3.60
N LYS A 137 8.88 15.42 2.30
CA LYS A 137 8.08 14.80 1.25
C LYS A 137 8.74 13.52 0.76
N ILE A 138 7.99 12.43 0.72
CA ILE A 138 8.42 11.14 0.20
C ILE A 138 7.59 10.85 -1.04
N TYR A 139 8.25 10.66 -2.18
CA TYR A 139 7.61 10.32 -3.43
C TYR A 139 7.80 8.83 -3.71
N VAL A 140 6.72 8.20 -4.12
CA VAL A 140 6.64 6.77 -4.34
C VAL A 140 5.79 6.49 -5.57
N VAL A 141 6.11 5.40 -6.26
CA VAL A 141 5.37 4.92 -7.42
C VAL A 141 4.89 3.51 -7.18
N GLY A 142 3.80 3.11 -7.81
CA GLY A 142 3.25 1.78 -7.63
C GLY A 142 2.52 1.23 -8.84
N SER A 143 2.27 -0.07 -8.81
CA SER A 143 1.52 -0.81 -9.82
C SER A 143 0.60 -1.84 -9.19
N ILE A 144 -0.48 -2.16 -9.90
CA ILE A 144 -1.35 -3.30 -9.63
C ILE A 144 -1.31 -4.19 -10.87
N GLU A 145 -0.94 -5.46 -10.69
CA GLU A 145 -0.63 -6.40 -11.77
C GLU A 145 -1.08 -7.83 -11.44
N ASP A 146 -1.08 -8.70 -12.45
CA ASP A 146 -1.39 -10.14 -12.30
C ASP A 146 -0.17 -10.99 -11.89
N GLY A 147 1.02 -10.40 -11.82
CA GLY A 147 2.29 -11.11 -11.59
C GLY A 147 2.78 -11.93 -12.79
N MET A 148 2.07 -11.89 -13.93
CA MET A 148 2.35 -12.61 -15.17
C MET A 148 2.63 -11.66 -16.36
N GLY A 149 2.68 -10.34 -16.10
CA GLY A 149 3.04 -9.31 -17.09
C GLY A 149 1.89 -8.36 -17.45
N THR A 150 0.68 -8.57 -16.93
CA THR A 150 -0.42 -7.62 -17.10
C THR A 150 -0.44 -6.59 -16.00
N VAL A 151 -0.25 -5.32 -16.37
CA VAL A 151 -0.47 -4.18 -15.47
C VAL A 151 -1.90 -3.66 -15.64
N TYR A 152 -2.66 -3.62 -14.56
CA TYR A 152 -4.03 -3.08 -14.51
C TYR A 152 -4.04 -1.57 -14.26
N ALA A 153 -3.21 -1.09 -13.33
CA ALA A 153 -3.10 0.32 -13.01
C ALA A 153 -1.70 0.67 -12.49
N THR A 154 -1.32 1.94 -12.63
CA THR A 154 -0.11 2.51 -12.02
C THR A 154 -0.45 3.75 -11.21
N GLY A 155 0.33 4.02 -10.17
CA GLY A 155 0.17 5.17 -9.29
C GLY A 155 1.48 5.93 -9.10
N GLU A 156 1.38 7.25 -8.99
CA GLU A 156 2.42 8.10 -8.41
C GLU A 156 1.81 8.84 -7.22
N GLY A 157 2.45 8.76 -6.06
CA GLY A 157 2.00 9.43 -4.85
C GLY A 157 3.10 10.20 -4.17
N MET A 158 2.71 11.23 -3.43
CA MET A 158 3.58 11.95 -2.51
C MET A 158 2.96 11.96 -1.12
N PHE A 159 3.76 11.55 -0.14
CA PHE A 159 3.41 11.55 1.26
C PHE A 159 4.18 12.63 2.00
N VAL A 160 3.50 13.41 2.83
CA VAL A 160 4.10 14.47 3.65
C VAL A 160 4.15 14.04 5.10
N HIS A 161 5.35 14.09 5.68
CA HIS A 161 5.55 13.98 7.11
C HIS A 161 5.31 15.35 7.76
N VAL A 162 4.32 15.42 8.65
CA VAL A 162 3.97 16.60 9.43
C VAL A 162 4.59 16.48 10.81
N LYS A 163 5.27 17.56 11.23
CA LYS A 163 5.84 17.68 12.59
C LYS A 163 4.77 18.13 13.57
#